data_AF-A0A453CNX5-F1
#
_entry.id   AF-A0A453CNX5-F1
#
_cell.length_a   1.000
_cell.length_b   1.000
_cell.length_c   1.000
_cell.angle_alpha   90.00
_cell.angle_beta   90.00
_cell.angle_gamma   90.00
#
_symmetry.space_group_name_H-M   'P 1'
#
loop_
_entity.id
_entity.type
_entity.pdbx_description
1 polymer ?
#
loop_
_entity_poly.entity_id
_entity_poly.type
_entity_poly.pdbx_seq_one_letter_code
_entity_poly.pdbx_strand_id
1 'polypeptide(L)'
;NVDDHASTSGQCYQQDKDRSWYLLRRSALELFMVDRSNFFFDFGRAEQILKRTQLMERWANWEISNFEYLMELNTLSGRSYNDITQYPVFPWIIADYQSKVLNLDDPSAFRDLSKPVGALNPER
;
A
#
# COMPACT_ATOMS: atom_id res chain seq x y z
N ASN A 1 -3.84 -31.89 -60.22
CA ASN A 1 -2.83 -31.29 -59.33
C ASN A 1 -3.09 -29.80 -59.27
N VAL A 2 -4.15 -29.43 -58.56
CA VAL A 2 -4.63 -28.07 -58.33
C VAL A 2 -5.20 -28.14 -56.93
N ASP A 3 -4.50 -27.55 -55.97
CA ASP A 3 -4.93 -27.20 -54.62
C ASP A 3 -3.68 -26.66 -53.93
N ASP A 4 -3.63 -25.35 -53.69
CA ASP A 4 -2.93 -24.84 -52.51
C ASP A 4 -3.50 -23.49 -52.09
N HIS A 5 -3.69 -23.31 -50.79
CA HIS A 5 -4.65 -22.36 -50.25
C HIS A 5 -4.07 -20.97 -50.01
N ALA A 6 -4.91 -19.95 -50.20
CA ALA A 6 -4.65 -18.60 -49.69
C ALA A 6 -4.63 -18.62 -48.15
N SER A 7 -3.58 -18.08 -47.53
CA SER A 7 -3.56 -17.63 -46.12
C SER A 7 -2.31 -16.79 -45.79
N THR A 8 -2.32 -15.51 -46.16
CA THR A 8 -1.28 -14.53 -45.76
C THR A 8 -1.89 -13.40 -44.93
N SER A 9 -2.59 -13.77 -43.85
CA SER A 9 -3.23 -12.83 -42.92
C SER A 9 -3.32 -13.43 -41.51
N GLY A 10 -2.18 -13.59 -40.84
CA GLY A 10 -2.13 -14.22 -39.50
C GLY A 10 -0.93 -13.89 -38.61
N GLN A 11 0.12 -13.23 -39.12
CA GLN A 11 1.38 -13.06 -38.36
C GLN A 11 1.45 -11.76 -37.51
N CYS A 12 0.40 -10.93 -37.50
CA CYS A 12 0.39 -9.68 -36.71
C CYS A 12 -0.03 -9.85 -35.23
N TYR A 13 -0.41 -11.07 -34.80
CA TYR A 13 -0.95 -11.33 -33.45
C TYR A 13 -0.05 -12.17 -32.55
N GLN A 14 1.22 -12.39 -32.92
CA GLN A 14 2.15 -13.26 -32.20
C GLN A 14 3.35 -12.54 -31.54
N GLN A 15 3.36 -11.20 -31.50
CA GLN A 15 4.50 -10.40 -31.02
C GLN A 15 4.29 -9.72 -29.64
N ASP A 16 3.16 -9.94 -28.97
CA ASP A 16 2.78 -9.22 -27.73
C ASP A 16 2.69 -10.07 -26.45
N LYS A 17 3.12 -11.34 -26.47
CA LYS A 17 3.16 -12.16 -25.24
C LYS A 17 4.48 -12.07 -24.46
N ASP A 18 5.55 -11.58 -25.08
CA ASP A 18 6.90 -11.65 -24.50
C ASP A 18 7.34 -10.38 -23.72
N ARG A 19 6.39 -9.48 -23.41
CA ARG A 19 6.66 -8.21 -22.69
C ARG A 19 5.96 -8.07 -21.33
N SER A 20 5.30 -9.13 -20.85
CA SER A 20 4.60 -9.15 -19.55
C SER A 20 5.29 -10.01 -18.48
N TRP A 21 6.62 -10.00 -18.46
CA TRP A 21 7.40 -10.35 -17.26
C TRP A 21 8.25 -9.18 -16.83
N TYR A 22 7.58 -8.13 -16.35
CA TYR A 22 8.19 -7.24 -15.37
C TYR A 22 8.54 -8.10 -14.16
N LEU A 23 9.77 -8.60 -14.15
CA LEU A 23 10.41 -9.17 -12.97
C LEU A 23 10.55 -8.05 -11.94
N LEU A 24 9.47 -7.77 -11.20
CA LEU A 24 9.53 -7.15 -9.87
C LEU A 24 10.20 -8.12 -8.89
N ARG A 25 11.39 -8.63 -9.24
CA ARG A 25 12.30 -9.34 -8.36
C ARG A 25 13.10 -8.33 -7.55
N ARG A 26 12.31 -7.60 -6.79
CA ARG A 26 12.67 -6.67 -5.76
C ARG A 26 13.47 -7.48 -4.66
N SER A 27 14.73 -7.06 -4.33
CA SER A 27 15.67 -7.37 -3.16
C SER A 27 16.18 -6.15 -2.25
N ALA A 28 15.54 -5.77 -1.12
CA ALA A 28 15.38 -4.38 -0.57
C ALA A 28 16.60 -3.71 0.08
N LEU A 29 16.68 -2.37 0.00
CA LEU A 29 17.76 -1.58 0.59
C LEU A 29 17.27 -0.26 1.22
N GLU A 30 17.56 -0.08 2.52
CA GLU A 30 17.37 1.16 3.27
C GLU A 30 18.70 1.85 3.52
N LEU A 31 18.76 3.15 3.24
CA LEU A 31 19.93 3.99 3.49
C LEU A 31 19.61 5.04 4.56
N PHE A 32 20.27 4.94 5.72
CA PHE A 32 20.17 5.89 6.82
C PHE A 32 21.21 7.01 6.67
N MET A 33 20.76 8.25 6.49
CA MET A 33 21.63 9.42 6.53
C MET A 33 21.71 10.01 7.95
N VAL A 34 22.82 10.66 8.27
CA VAL A 34 23.10 11.25 9.60
C VAL A 34 22.12 12.38 9.96
N ASP A 35 21.45 12.97 8.97
CA ASP A 35 20.41 14.00 9.12
C ASP A 35 19.01 13.44 9.43
N ARG A 36 18.87 12.12 9.59
CA ARG A 36 17.60 11.36 9.72
C ARG A 36 16.73 11.34 8.46
N SER A 37 17.28 11.65 7.28
CA SER A 37 16.62 11.30 6.02
C SER A 37 16.84 9.82 5.68
N ASN A 38 15.76 9.16 5.26
CA ASN A 38 15.77 7.74 4.91
C ASN A 38 15.37 7.60 3.43
N PHE A 39 16.18 6.89 2.65
CA PHE A 39 15.83 6.49 1.28
C PHE A 39 15.53 4.99 1.23
N PHE A 40 14.29 4.66 0.83
CA PHE A 40 13.80 3.29 0.71
C PHE A 40 13.81 2.85 -0.75
N PHE A 41 14.70 1.94 -1.11
CA PHE A 41 14.65 1.27 -2.40
C PHE A 41 13.90 -0.04 -2.21
N ASP A 42 12.56 0.01 -2.38
CA ASP A 42 11.71 -1.18 -2.23
C ASP A 42 12.20 -2.22 -3.20
N PHE A 43 12.71 -3.25 -2.58
CA PHE A 43 13.13 -4.40 -3.28
C PHE A 43 12.62 -5.64 -2.39
N GLY A 44 11.35 -5.72 -1.95
CA GLY A 44 10.60 -7.00 -1.95
C GLY A 44 10.39 -7.86 -0.69
N ARG A 45 9.38 -8.75 -0.84
CA ARG A 45 8.70 -9.64 0.14
C ARG A 45 8.65 -9.13 1.59
N ALA A 46 7.82 -8.11 1.78
CA ALA A 46 7.30 -7.63 3.06
C ALA A 46 6.90 -8.74 4.05
N GLU A 47 6.34 -9.87 3.58
CA GLU A 47 6.03 -11.04 4.42
C GLU A 47 7.22 -11.54 5.28
N GLN A 48 8.44 -11.49 4.74
CA GLN A 48 9.64 -11.95 5.44
C GLN A 48 10.09 -10.95 6.49
N ILE A 49 9.86 -9.65 6.27
CA ILE A 49 10.12 -8.61 7.25
C ILE A 49 9.09 -8.73 8.38
N LEU A 50 7.79 -8.79 8.04
CA LEU A 50 6.68 -8.95 8.98
C LEU A 50 6.88 -10.15 9.94
N LYS A 51 7.32 -11.30 9.41
CA LYS A 51 7.62 -12.50 10.20
C LYS A 51 8.87 -12.37 11.09
N ARG A 52 9.86 -11.56 10.70
CA ARG A 52 11.09 -11.35 11.48
C ARG A 52 10.93 -10.29 12.56
N THR A 53 10.19 -9.22 12.28
CA THR A 53 9.98 -8.10 13.21
C THR A 53 8.88 -8.36 14.24
N GLN A 54 8.10 -9.44 14.08
CA GLN A 54 6.95 -9.79 14.93
C GLN A 54 5.95 -8.63 15.06
N LEU A 55 5.87 -7.77 14.03
CA LEU A 55 5.21 -6.46 14.08
C LEU A 55 3.77 -6.51 14.61
N MET A 56 3.01 -7.53 14.19
CA MET A 56 1.62 -7.74 14.62
C MET A 56 1.50 -8.16 16.09
N GLU A 57 2.43 -8.98 16.59
CA GLU A 57 2.47 -9.42 17.98
C GLU A 57 2.88 -8.28 18.91
N ARG A 58 3.90 -7.51 18.52
CA ARG A 58 4.34 -6.30 19.25
C ARG A 58 3.24 -5.26 19.37
N TRP A 59 2.44 -5.07 18.31
CA TRP A 59 1.26 -4.19 18.35
C TRP A 59 0.16 -4.75 19.26
N ALA A 60 -0.16 -6.05 19.17
CA ALA A 60 -1.15 -6.70 20.03
C ALA A 60 -0.75 -6.70 21.53
N ASN A 61 0.56 -6.76 21.82
CA ASN A 61 1.15 -6.67 23.15
C ASN A 61 1.28 -5.22 23.68
N TRP A 62 0.86 -4.20 22.91
CA TRP A 62 1.00 -2.78 23.22
C TRP A 62 2.46 -2.28 23.33
N GLU A 63 3.42 -3.01 22.75
CA GLU A 63 4.84 -2.61 22.70
C GLU A 63 5.13 -1.50 21.68
N ILE A 64 4.22 -1.31 20.72
CA ILE A 64 4.26 -0.23 19.72
C ILE A 64 2.88 0.42 19.58
N SER A 65 2.87 1.71 19.30
CA SER A 65 1.64 2.48 19.12
C SER A 65 0.94 2.16 17.79
N ASN A 66 -0.35 2.50 17.71
CA ASN A 66 -1.12 2.46 16.45
C ASN A 66 -0.45 3.26 15.33
N PHE A 67 0.22 4.37 15.66
CA PHE A 67 0.92 5.19 14.67
C PHE A 67 2.15 4.48 14.11
N GLU A 68 3.00 3.91 14.97
CA GLU A 68 4.19 3.14 14.56
C GLU A 68 3.78 1.90 13.76
N TYR A 69 2.78 1.15 14.22
CA TYR A 69 2.27 0.00 13.48
C TYR A 69 1.78 0.36 12.07
N LEU A 70 1.00 1.44 11.94
CA LEU A 70 0.57 1.94 10.63
C LEU A 70 1.73 2.51 9.80
N MET A 71 2.77 3.08 10.42
CA MET A 71 3.97 3.53 9.71
C MET A 71 4.70 2.37 9.07
N GLU A 72 4.97 1.32 9.85
CA GLU A 72 5.64 0.11 9.40
C GLU A 72 4.84 -0.58 8.29
N LEU A 73 3.50 -0.68 8.41
CA LEU A 73 2.66 -1.17 7.32
C LEU A 73 2.75 -0.32 6.04
N ASN A 74 2.84 1.01 6.16
CA ASN A 74 3.04 1.89 5.02
C ASN A 74 4.41 1.64 4.35
N THR A 75 5.50 1.61 5.12
CA THR A 75 6.86 1.30 4.63
C THR A 75 6.92 -0.07 3.95
N LEU A 76 6.34 -1.11 4.58
CA LEU A 76 6.24 -2.47 4.02
C LEU A 76 5.41 -2.54 2.74
N SER A 77 4.48 -1.61 2.52
CA SER A 77 3.73 -1.48 1.26
C SER A 77 4.49 -0.72 0.16
N GLY A 78 5.71 -0.26 0.44
CA GLY A 78 6.55 0.50 -0.50
C GLY A 78 6.28 2.01 -0.50
N ARG A 79 5.61 2.54 0.52
CA ARG A 79 5.31 3.99 0.64
C ARG A 79 6.45 4.74 1.30
N SER A 80 6.63 6.00 0.92
CA SER A 80 7.69 6.86 1.44
C SER A 80 7.28 8.33 1.44
N TYR A 81 7.81 9.10 2.39
CA TYR A 81 7.69 10.56 2.41
C TYR A 81 8.32 11.25 1.19
N ASN A 82 9.26 10.58 0.52
CA ASN A 82 10.02 11.14 -0.60
C ASN A 82 9.31 11.00 -1.96
N ASP A 83 8.21 10.24 -2.04
CA ASP A 83 7.41 10.05 -3.27
C ASP A 83 5.97 10.51 -3.04
N ILE A 84 5.61 11.63 -3.66
CA ILE A 84 4.26 12.24 -3.58
C ILE A 84 3.18 11.26 -4.10
N THR A 85 3.52 10.39 -5.05
CA THR A 85 2.58 9.42 -5.64
C THR A 85 2.34 8.20 -4.74
N GLN A 86 3.28 7.89 -3.84
CA GLN A 86 3.22 6.75 -2.91
C GLN A 86 3.42 7.21 -1.46
N TYR A 87 2.81 8.33 -1.08
CA TYR A 87 2.88 8.85 0.28
C TYR A 87 2.20 7.90 1.30
N PRO A 88 2.64 7.85 2.57
CA PRO A 88 1.98 7.09 3.63
C PRO A 88 0.49 7.47 3.79
N VAL A 89 -0.37 6.45 3.92
CA VAL A 89 -1.82 6.61 4.09
C VAL A 89 -2.22 6.31 5.52
N PHE A 90 -3.01 7.22 6.10
CA PHE A 90 -3.63 7.07 7.41
C PHE A 90 -5.16 7.17 7.30
N PRO A 91 -5.91 6.37 8.07
CA PRO A 91 -7.35 6.50 8.14
C PRO A 91 -7.76 7.82 8.82
N TRP A 92 -8.89 8.38 8.41
CA TRP A 92 -9.50 9.49 9.14
C TRP A 92 -10.16 8.93 10.41
N ILE A 93 -9.80 9.44 11.58
CA ILE A 93 -10.24 8.89 12.87
C ILE A 93 -11.44 9.66 13.45
N ILE A 94 -11.42 10.98 13.35
CA ILE A 94 -12.49 11.84 13.88
C ILE A 94 -13.56 12.05 12.80
N ALA A 95 -14.82 12.08 13.23
CA ALA A 95 -15.98 12.41 12.41
C ALA A 95 -16.51 13.82 12.74
N ASP A 96 -16.47 14.23 14.01
CA ASP A 96 -16.91 15.56 14.45
C ASP A 96 -15.80 16.61 14.33
N TYR A 97 -15.96 17.51 13.35
CA TYR A 97 -15.13 18.70 13.15
C TYR A 97 -15.91 20.02 13.35
N GLN A 98 -17.15 19.96 13.88
CA GLN A 98 -18.03 21.12 14.04
C GLN A 98 -18.18 21.55 15.50
N SER A 99 -18.09 20.62 16.46
CA SER A 99 -18.15 20.94 17.88
C SER A 99 -16.97 21.79 18.34
N LYS A 100 -17.24 22.77 19.22
CA LYS A 100 -16.20 23.62 19.83
C LYS A 100 -15.27 22.85 20.78
N VAL A 101 -15.74 21.74 21.32
CA VAL A 101 -15.02 20.83 22.21
C VAL A 101 -15.32 19.42 21.73
N LEU A 102 -14.27 18.68 21.39
CA LEU A 102 -14.38 17.28 20.94
C LEU A 102 -14.51 16.37 22.17
N ASN A 103 -15.60 15.62 22.26
CA ASN A 103 -15.76 14.60 23.29
C ASN A 103 -15.15 13.27 22.82
N LEU A 104 -14.13 12.77 23.52
CA LEU A 104 -13.46 11.50 23.19
C LEU A 104 -14.14 10.28 23.83
N ASP A 105 -15.11 10.48 24.73
CA ASP A 105 -15.92 9.40 25.32
C ASP A 105 -17.17 9.10 24.48
N ASP A 106 -17.48 9.91 23.46
CA ASP A 106 -18.62 9.73 22.55
C ASP A 106 -18.22 8.91 21.32
N PRO A 107 -18.77 7.69 21.11
CA PRO A 107 -18.47 6.89 19.93
C PRO A 107 -18.84 7.56 18.60
N SER A 108 -19.79 8.50 18.59
CA SER A 108 -20.22 9.23 17.38
C SER A 108 -19.23 10.31 16.95
N ALA A 109 -18.33 10.74 17.83
CA ALA A 109 -17.22 11.63 17.49
C ALA A 109 -16.15 10.94 16.61
N PHE A 110 -16.16 9.60 16.56
CA PHE A 110 -15.22 8.78 15.79
C PHE A 110 -15.84 8.23 14.51
N ARG A 111 -14.98 8.04 13.51
CA ARG A 111 -15.33 7.43 12.24
C ARG A 111 -15.43 5.91 12.38
N ASP A 112 -16.48 5.32 11.81
CA ASP A 112 -16.56 3.87 11.57
C ASP A 112 -15.42 3.41 10.63
N LEU A 113 -14.47 2.67 11.20
CA LEU A 113 -13.31 2.11 10.49
C LEU A 113 -13.63 0.81 9.74
N SER A 114 -14.81 0.20 9.95
CA SER A 114 -15.22 -0.99 9.20
C SER A 114 -15.64 -0.67 7.75
N LYS A 115 -15.97 0.60 7.48
CA LYS A 115 -16.42 1.08 6.17
C LYS A 115 -15.35 1.87 5.44
N PRO A 116 -15.19 1.71 4.11
CA PRO A 116 -14.30 2.55 3.30
C PRO A 116 -14.79 4.01 3.25
N VAL A 117 -13.91 4.94 2.87
CA VAL A 117 -14.22 6.40 2.87
C VAL A 117 -15.44 6.73 1.98
N GLY A 118 -15.58 6.07 0.83
CA GLY A 118 -16.72 6.28 -0.08
C GLY A 118 -18.07 5.86 0.52
N ALA A 119 -18.11 4.79 1.32
CA ALA A 119 -19.35 4.24 1.87
C ALA A 119 -19.86 4.94 3.16
N LEU A 120 -19.33 6.12 3.50
CA LEU A 120 -19.85 6.94 4.60
C LEU A 120 -21.10 7.74 4.21
N ASN A 121 -21.18 8.19 2.96
CA ASN A 121 -22.30 9.00 2.50
C ASN A 121 -23.29 8.09 1.76
N PRO A 122 -24.54 7.91 2.24
CA PRO A 122 -25.50 7.02 1.61
C PRO A 122 -26.02 7.53 0.24
N GLU A 123 -25.72 8.78 -0.11
CA GLU A 123 -26.12 9.42 -1.38
C GLU A 123 -25.05 9.37 -2.49
N ARG A 124 -23.95 8.62 -2.30
CA ARG A 124 -22.75 8.70 -3.15
C ARG A 124 -22.26 7.37 -3.73
#